data_AF-A0A7S4RE20-F1
#
_entry.id   AF-A0A7S4RE20-F1
#
_cell.length_a   1.000
_cell.length_b   1.000
_cell.length_c   1.000
_cell.angle_alpha   90.00
_cell.angle_beta   90.00
_cell.angle_gamma   90.00
#
_symmetry.space_group_name_H-M   'P 1'
#
loop_
_entity.id
_entity.type
_entity.pdbx_description
1 polymer ?
#
loop_
_entity_poly.entity_id
_entity_poly.type
_entity_poly.pdbx_seq_one_letter_code
_entity_poly.pdbx_strand_id
1 'polypeptide(L)'
;EKLPLHGVKHSSEGTRSSKSLTASSNTLSLPLVKINSVVETSFQNLDACLLEAKNKTADDKDGAADGEERVQAIIDRVAQIPSLMKTILLIDKNIDRKRILSYKIAKRIMMSPFSVLPDAQLPEIKTSTIMSQAKTRNLFSSAEEEDEEDYFPESLSQKGPFEKSWLVRMIETEYEPIKKRAVDYLELLSDLTVLDYILDEDVSPKAADNDLFLQSQENTFSEVEKLKHLIPAMILLEDSEQERVALTPVIQRVLDNSIIRPFGITILFCDFIFHLFVAFGWRSISFAILEDTITNGNNGKFEDSDNHLERFLESMFYISTVYFIWRLLGEIFSTSIISWKILRANFYTFWTLVDLVSIILATIVGSLDYIDVDNDEIAFSPHWFGLFAVVTGFLWLKLLSFLKVMNPTLATFMLAISQILKDVLLLLLILAISMI
;
A
#
# COMPACT_ATOMS: atom_id res chain seq x y z
N GLU A 1 59.28 -10.33 10.82
CA GLU A 1 59.43 -11.55 10.00
C GLU A 1 58.20 -11.78 9.15
N LYS A 2 58.40 -11.84 7.83
CA LYS A 2 57.42 -12.35 6.87
C LYS A 2 57.66 -13.85 6.73
N LEU A 3 56.63 -14.68 6.81
CA LEU A 3 56.62 -15.98 6.15
C LEU A 3 55.19 -16.33 5.68
N PRO A 4 55.05 -17.00 4.51
CA PRO A 4 53.82 -17.13 3.75
C PRO A 4 53.16 -18.51 3.96
N LEU A 5 51.89 -18.66 3.58
CA LEU A 5 51.30 -19.98 3.36
C LEU A 5 50.58 -20.08 2.03
N HIS A 6 50.94 -21.17 1.36
CA HIS A 6 50.61 -21.60 0.02
C HIS A 6 49.12 -21.86 -0.19
N GLY A 7 48.70 -21.68 -1.44
CA GLY A 7 47.43 -22.16 -1.95
C GLY A 7 47.35 -23.67 -2.03
N VAL A 8 46.12 -24.17 -1.93
CA VAL A 8 45.74 -25.52 -2.30
C VAL A 8 44.59 -25.42 -3.28
N LYS A 9 44.85 -25.90 -4.51
CA LYS A 9 43.85 -26.22 -5.52
C LYS A 9 43.18 -27.54 -5.10
N HIS A 10 41.85 -27.56 -5.05
CA HIS A 10 41.10 -28.80 -5.25
C HIS A 10 40.02 -28.58 -6.32
N SER A 11 40.21 -29.32 -7.41
CA SER A 11 39.23 -29.61 -8.43
C SER A 11 38.63 -30.97 -8.08
N SER A 12 37.30 -31.08 -8.02
CA SER A 12 36.59 -32.28 -8.46
C SER A 12 35.10 -32.02 -8.59
N GLU A 13 34.64 -32.27 -9.81
CA GLU A 13 33.32 -32.60 -10.33
C GLU A 13 32.19 -32.98 -9.35
N GLY A 14 30.99 -32.53 -9.70
CA GLY A 14 29.73 -32.96 -9.09
C GLY A 14 28.52 -32.43 -9.86
N THR A 15 28.42 -32.81 -11.13
CA THR A 15 27.26 -32.57 -12.01
C THR A 15 26.01 -33.23 -11.44
N ARG A 16 25.12 -32.46 -10.82
CA ARG A 16 23.71 -32.83 -10.62
C ARG A 16 22.82 -31.77 -11.25
N SER A 17 22.38 -32.09 -12.46
CA SER A 17 21.32 -31.41 -13.19
C SER A 17 19.99 -31.68 -12.48
N SER A 18 19.66 -30.81 -11.51
CA SER A 18 18.30 -30.62 -11.07
C SER A 18 17.61 -29.75 -12.11
N LYS A 19 16.75 -30.37 -12.93
CA LYS A 19 15.72 -29.67 -13.71
C LYS A 19 14.74 -29.02 -12.73
N SER A 20 15.14 -27.86 -12.21
CA SER A 20 14.26 -26.90 -11.57
C SER A 20 13.30 -26.41 -12.65
N LEU A 21 12.02 -26.73 -12.51
CA LEU A 21 10.96 -25.93 -13.13
C LEU A 21 11.02 -24.52 -12.50
N THR A 22 11.99 -23.72 -12.93
CA THR A 22 11.86 -22.27 -12.83
C THR A 22 10.72 -21.91 -13.75
N ALA A 23 9.54 -21.70 -13.18
CA ALA A 23 8.55 -20.85 -13.83
C ALA A 23 9.32 -19.61 -14.28
N SER A 24 9.40 -19.40 -15.59
CA SER A 24 9.92 -18.20 -16.21
C SER A 24 9.04 -17.06 -15.71
N SER A 25 9.36 -16.51 -14.54
CA SER A 25 8.93 -15.18 -14.18
C SER A 25 9.48 -14.32 -15.29
N ASN A 26 8.60 -13.89 -16.20
CA ASN A 26 8.89 -12.83 -17.15
C ASN A 26 9.16 -11.58 -16.30
N THR A 27 10.35 -11.50 -15.73
CA THR A 27 10.85 -10.33 -15.01
C THR A 27 10.91 -9.25 -16.06
N LEU A 28 9.89 -8.39 -16.05
CA LEU A 28 9.72 -7.30 -17.00
C LEU A 28 10.87 -6.32 -16.74
N SER A 29 12.02 -6.54 -17.38
CA SER A 29 13.16 -5.65 -17.30
C SER A 29 12.80 -4.37 -18.03
N LEU A 30 12.38 -3.34 -17.29
CA LEU A 30 12.13 -2.02 -17.86
C LEU A 30 13.45 -1.46 -18.39
N PRO A 31 13.55 -1.12 -19.68
CA PRO A 31 14.80 -0.63 -20.26
C PRO A 31 15.15 0.74 -19.66
N LEU A 32 16.39 0.88 -19.21
CA LEU A 32 16.93 2.18 -18.81
C LEU A 32 17.13 3.06 -20.05
N VAL A 33 16.72 4.33 -19.94
CA VAL A 33 16.75 5.28 -21.05
C VAL A 33 18.02 6.12 -20.95
N LYS A 34 18.80 6.17 -22.03
CA LYS A 34 19.90 7.13 -22.18
C LYS A 34 19.36 8.40 -22.83
N ILE A 35 19.57 9.54 -22.20
CA ILE A 35 19.12 10.81 -22.74
C ILE A 35 20.11 11.32 -23.79
N ASN A 36 19.58 11.79 -24.91
CA ASN A 36 20.28 12.67 -25.81
C ASN A 36 20.13 14.12 -25.33
N SER A 37 21.19 14.92 -25.42
CA SER A 37 21.20 16.38 -25.21
C SER A 37 19.98 17.11 -25.78
N VAL A 38 19.43 16.62 -26.91
CA VAL A 38 18.21 17.14 -27.53
C VAL A 38 17.01 17.16 -26.58
N VAL A 39 16.78 16.12 -25.77
CA VAL A 39 15.63 16.07 -24.85
C VAL A 39 15.74 17.15 -23.79
N GLU A 40 16.95 17.36 -23.27
CA GLU A 40 17.20 18.42 -22.30
C GLU A 40 16.96 19.79 -22.91
N THR A 41 17.49 20.05 -24.11
CA THR A 41 17.23 21.29 -24.84
C THR A 41 15.73 21.48 -25.12
N SER A 42 14.98 20.40 -25.38
CA SER A 42 13.51 20.48 -25.54
C SER A 42 12.81 20.93 -24.27
N PHE A 43 13.20 20.42 -23.09
CA PHE A 43 12.62 20.87 -21.81
C PHE A 43 12.99 22.33 -21.51
N GLN A 44 14.23 22.74 -21.78
CA GLN A 44 14.66 24.14 -21.65
C GLN A 44 13.86 25.07 -22.58
N ASN A 45 13.67 24.67 -23.84
CA ASN A 45 12.89 25.44 -24.80
C ASN A 45 11.41 25.51 -24.41
N LEU A 46 10.83 24.43 -23.89
CA LEU A 46 9.46 24.43 -23.39
C LEU A 46 9.30 25.38 -22.21
N ASP A 47 10.24 25.40 -21.26
CA ASP A 47 10.22 26.32 -20.12
C ASP A 47 10.29 27.78 -20.60
N ALA A 48 11.17 28.08 -21.56
CA ALA A 48 11.27 29.40 -22.18
C ALA A 48 9.99 29.80 -22.93
N CYS A 49 9.39 28.88 -23.68
CA CYS A 49 8.12 29.10 -24.39
C CYS A 49 6.96 29.41 -23.44
N LEU A 50 6.90 28.76 -22.27
CA LEU A 50 5.86 29.03 -21.27
C LEU A 50 6.03 30.40 -20.64
N LEU A 51 7.28 30.79 -20.37
CA LEU A 51 7.59 32.12 -19.86
C LEU A 51 7.22 33.21 -20.90
N GLU A 52 7.53 32.97 -22.18
CA GLU A 52 7.14 33.87 -23.27
C GLU A 52 5.61 33.95 -23.45
N ALA A 53 4.91 32.82 -23.37
CA ALA A 53 3.45 32.78 -23.46
C ALA A 53 2.77 33.56 -22.32
N LYS A 54 3.31 33.44 -21.10
CA LYS A 54 2.87 34.22 -19.94
C LYS A 54 3.15 35.70 -20.11
N ASN A 55 4.33 36.07 -20.59
CA ASN A 55 4.71 37.49 -20.73
C ASN A 55 3.89 38.21 -21.81
N LYS A 56 3.62 37.55 -22.96
CA LYS A 56 2.81 38.14 -24.03
C LYS A 56 1.38 38.50 -23.61
N THR A 57 0.85 37.82 -22.61
CA THR A 57 -0.50 38.06 -22.09
C THR A 57 -0.54 39.08 -20.95
N ALA A 58 0.61 39.35 -20.32
CA ALA A 58 0.74 40.37 -19.27
C ALA A 58 0.69 41.81 -19.82
N ASP A 59 1.10 42.02 -21.08
CA ASP A 59 1.03 43.33 -21.73
C ASP A 59 -0.40 43.78 -22.03
N ASP A 60 -1.36 42.84 -22.03
CA ASP A 60 -2.78 43.11 -22.19
C ASP A 60 -3.45 43.11 -20.81
N LYS A 61 -3.95 44.26 -20.35
CA LYS A 61 -4.46 44.43 -18.96
C LYS A 61 -5.62 43.47 -18.61
N ASP A 62 -6.34 43.00 -19.61
CA ASP A 62 -7.44 42.04 -19.46
C ASP A 62 -7.01 40.59 -19.78
N GLY A 63 -5.77 40.37 -20.23
CA GLY A 63 -5.27 39.09 -20.76
C GLY A 63 -4.59 38.16 -19.76
N ALA A 64 -4.31 38.59 -18.53
CA ALA A 64 -3.52 37.80 -17.57
C ALA A 64 -4.18 36.44 -17.20
N ALA A 65 -5.52 36.39 -17.11
CA ALA A 65 -6.24 35.13 -16.85
C ALA A 65 -6.18 34.17 -18.04
N ASP A 66 -6.32 34.69 -19.27
CA ASP A 66 -6.18 33.92 -20.52
C ASP A 66 -4.74 33.37 -20.67
N GLY A 67 -3.74 34.11 -20.16
CA GLY A 67 -2.34 33.65 -20.09
C GLY A 67 -2.14 32.37 -19.31
N GLU A 68 -2.62 32.31 -18.06
CA GLU A 68 -2.43 31.12 -17.22
C GLU A 68 -3.24 29.93 -17.76
N GLU A 69 -4.45 30.17 -18.30
CA GLU A 69 -5.25 29.12 -18.93
C GLU A 69 -4.52 28.48 -20.13
N ARG A 70 -3.89 29.30 -20.99
CA ARG A 70 -3.07 28.80 -22.11
C ARG A 70 -1.85 28.01 -21.66
N VAL A 71 -1.17 28.52 -20.63
CA VAL A 71 -0.01 27.84 -20.03
C VAL A 71 -0.43 26.47 -19.47
N GLN A 72 -1.53 26.42 -18.72
CA GLN A 72 -2.08 25.16 -18.18
C GLN A 72 -2.50 24.21 -19.30
N ALA A 73 -3.13 24.70 -20.36
CA ALA A 73 -3.48 23.89 -21.52
C ALA A 73 -2.24 23.26 -22.20
N ILE A 74 -1.12 23.99 -22.30
CA ILE A 74 0.14 23.43 -22.82
C ILE A 74 0.66 22.35 -21.88
N ILE A 75 0.68 22.60 -20.57
CA ILE A 75 1.12 21.63 -19.56
C ILE A 75 0.30 20.34 -19.65
N ASP A 76 -1.02 20.44 -19.71
CA ASP A 76 -1.90 19.28 -19.79
C ASP A 76 -1.69 18.51 -21.10
N ARG A 77 -1.43 19.20 -22.22
CA ARG A 77 -1.08 18.54 -23.49
C ARG A 77 0.24 17.80 -23.42
N VAL A 78 1.24 18.35 -22.73
CA VAL A 78 2.52 17.66 -22.53
C VAL A 78 2.37 16.51 -21.54
N ALA A 79 1.60 16.67 -20.48
CA ALA A 79 1.30 15.62 -19.50
C ALA A 79 0.51 14.46 -20.10
N GLN A 80 -0.30 14.70 -21.14
CA GLN A 80 -1.00 13.68 -21.92
C GLN A 80 -0.07 12.84 -22.81
N ILE A 81 1.21 13.19 -22.95
CA ILE A 81 2.16 12.35 -23.70
C ILE A 81 2.30 11.02 -22.94
N PRO A 82 1.88 9.89 -23.55
CA PRO A 82 1.85 8.61 -22.86
C PRO A 82 3.23 8.24 -22.30
N SER A 83 3.27 7.75 -21.07
CA SER A 83 4.51 7.34 -20.40
C SER A 83 5.63 8.41 -20.35
N LEU A 84 5.36 9.71 -20.53
CA LEU A 84 6.40 10.75 -20.46
C LEU A 84 7.09 10.74 -19.09
N MET A 85 6.30 10.83 -18.02
CA MET A 85 6.84 10.84 -16.65
C MET A 85 7.59 9.55 -16.32
N LYS A 86 7.02 8.40 -16.69
CA LYS A 86 7.69 7.09 -16.62
C LYS A 86 9.05 7.11 -17.33
N THR A 87 9.13 7.67 -18.53
CA THR A 87 10.36 7.73 -19.34
C THR A 87 11.41 8.61 -18.66
N ILE A 88 11.01 9.76 -18.09
CA ILE A 88 11.89 10.62 -17.30
C ILE A 88 12.43 9.85 -16.09
N LEU A 89 11.58 9.10 -15.38
CA LEU A 89 12.04 8.32 -14.23
C LEU A 89 12.97 7.15 -14.63
N LEU A 90 12.82 6.61 -15.84
CA LEU A 90 13.69 5.54 -16.35
C LEU A 90 15.05 6.02 -16.89
N ILE A 91 15.33 7.34 -16.86
CA ILE A 91 16.65 7.90 -17.16
C ILE A 91 17.72 7.25 -16.28
N ASP A 92 18.75 6.66 -16.90
CA ASP A 92 19.83 5.96 -16.20
C ASP A 92 20.62 6.87 -15.24
N LYS A 93 21.14 7.98 -15.79
CA LYS A 93 21.96 8.93 -15.04
C LYS A 93 21.12 9.78 -14.09
N ASN A 94 21.37 9.62 -12.79
CA ASN A 94 20.66 10.36 -11.73
C ASN A 94 20.78 11.88 -11.89
N ILE A 95 21.94 12.38 -12.32
CA ILE A 95 22.18 13.83 -12.53
C ILE A 95 21.26 14.37 -13.62
N ASP A 96 21.16 13.69 -14.76
CA ASP A 96 20.31 14.11 -15.88
C ASP A 96 18.83 14.07 -15.50
N ARG A 97 18.41 13.03 -14.79
CA ARG A 97 17.05 12.90 -14.27
C ARG A 97 16.69 14.03 -13.32
N LYS A 98 17.53 14.29 -12.31
CA LYS A 98 17.32 15.38 -11.34
C LYS A 98 17.29 16.75 -12.02
N ARG A 99 18.15 16.96 -13.00
CA ARG A 99 18.17 18.20 -13.80
C ARG A 99 16.87 18.38 -14.58
N ILE A 100 16.37 17.35 -15.25
CA ILE A 100 15.08 17.45 -15.96
C ILE A 100 13.92 17.70 -15.00
N LEU A 101 13.86 16.97 -13.88
CA LEU A 101 12.83 17.16 -12.86
C LEU A 101 12.93 18.50 -12.13
N SER A 102 14.07 19.20 -12.23
CA SER A 102 14.23 20.54 -11.64
C SER A 102 13.58 21.65 -12.46
N TYR A 103 13.31 21.44 -13.76
CA TYR A 103 12.65 22.44 -14.61
C TYR A 103 11.20 22.68 -14.16
N LYS A 104 10.74 23.93 -14.25
CA LYS A 104 9.39 24.32 -13.79
C LYS A 104 8.30 23.60 -14.57
N ILE A 105 8.47 23.47 -15.88
CA ILE A 105 7.57 22.67 -16.72
C ILE A 105 7.46 21.21 -16.25
N ALA A 106 8.56 20.57 -15.84
CA ALA A 106 8.51 19.18 -15.36
C ALA A 106 7.72 19.07 -14.06
N LYS A 107 7.95 19.99 -13.10
CA LYS A 107 7.21 20.05 -11.84
C LYS A 107 5.71 20.32 -12.07
N ARG A 108 5.38 21.23 -12.99
CA ARG A 108 3.98 21.48 -13.40
C ARG A 108 3.34 20.27 -14.09
N ILE A 109 4.07 19.54 -14.93
CA ILE A 109 3.59 18.27 -15.51
C ILE A 109 3.31 17.26 -14.39
N MET A 110 4.16 17.16 -13.38
CA MET A 110 3.94 16.25 -12.23
C MET A 110 2.65 16.59 -11.47
N MET A 111 2.29 17.87 -11.39
CA MET A 111 1.04 18.35 -10.77
C MET A 111 -0.18 18.27 -11.67
N SER A 112 -0.03 17.77 -12.91
CA SER A 112 -1.15 17.48 -13.78
C SER A 112 -1.68 16.07 -13.49
N PRO A 113 -3.01 15.90 -13.37
CA PRO A 113 -3.63 14.59 -13.14
C PRO A 113 -3.28 13.57 -14.24
N PHE A 114 -3.01 14.05 -15.46
CA PHE A 114 -2.63 13.19 -16.60
C PHE A 114 -1.27 12.51 -16.42
N SER A 115 -0.39 13.01 -15.55
CA SER A 115 0.95 12.43 -15.35
C SER A 115 0.92 11.06 -14.66
N VAL A 116 -0.14 10.77 -13.89
CA VAL A 116 -0.29 9.55 -13.08
C VAL A 116 -1.20 8.51 -13.76
N LEU A 117 -2.06 8.97 -14.67
CA LEU A 117 -3.07 8.13 -15.32
C LEU A 117 -2.44 6.97 -16.12
N PRO A 118 -3.07 5.79 -16.13
CA PRO A 118 -2.71 4.72 -17.04
C PRO A 118 -2.82 5.21 -18.50
N ASP A 119 -1.90 4.75 -19.37
CA ASP A 119 -1.93 5.07 -20.81
C ASP A 119 -3.28 4.70 -21.48
N ALA A 120 -4.05 3.80 -20.86
CA ALA A 120 -5.38 3.41 -21.29
C ALA A 120 -6.49 4.44 -21.01
N GLN A 121 -6.30 5.36 -20.07
CA GLN A 121 -7.31 6.31 -19.61
C GLN A 121 -7.05 7.74 -20.08
N LEU A 122 -5.97 7.98 -20.82
CA LEU A 122 -5.73 9.27 -21.44
C LEU A 122 -6.83 9.53 -22.46
N PRO A 123 -7.50 10.71 -22.41
CA PRO A 123 -8.49 11.06 -23.41
C PRO A 123 -7.82 10.97 -24.78
N GLU A 124 -8.42 10.21 -25.70
CA GLU A 124 -7.95 10.20 -27.08
C GLU A 124 -7.90 11.65 -27.54
N ILE A 125 -6.69 12.13 -27.82
CA ILE A 125 -6.49 13.42 -28.45
C ILE A 125 -7.16 13.27 -29.82
N LYS A 126 -8.41 13.73 -29.93
CA LYS A 126 -9.13 13.80 -31.21
C LYS A 126 -8.36 14.77 -32.09
N THR A 127 -7.38 14.25 -32.81
CA THR A 127 -6.54 14.95 -33.80
C THR A 127 -7.41 15.60 -34.88
N SER A 128 -8.64 15.12 -35.07
CA SER A 128 -9.64 15.72 -35.96
C SER A 128 -10.03 17.15 -35.61
N THR A 129 -10.01 17.57 -34.33
CA THR A 129 -10.29 18.97 -33.95
C THR A 129 -9.12 19.91 -34.27
N ILE A 130 -7.88 19.38 -34.24
CA ILE A 130 -6.67 20.16 -34.55
C ILE A 130 -6.54 20.35 -36.06
N MET A 131 -6.84 19.30 -36.85
CA MET A 131 -6.87 19.42 -38.31
C MET A 131 -8.02 20.31 -38.81
N SER A 132 -9.19 20.31 -38.17
CA SER A 132 -10.29 21.19 -38.60
C SER A 132 -10.02 22.68 -38.31
N GLN A 133 -9.34 23.00 -37.20
CA GLN A 133 -8.90 24.37 -36.88
C GLN A 133 -7.70 24.84 -37.71
N ALA A 134 -6.78 23.94 -38.06
CA ALA A 134 -5.69 24.25 -38.99
C ALA A 134 -6.20 24.43 -40.44
N LYS A 135 -7.19 23.62 -40.88
CA LYS A 135 -7.81 23.72 -42.20
C LYS A 135 -8.67 24.98 -42.35
N THR A 136 -9.30 25.47 -41.28
CA THR A 136 -10.00 26.77 -41.29
C THR A 136 -9.07 27.99 -41.26
N ARG A 137 -7.82 27.86 -40.79
CA ARG A 137 -6.82 28.94 -40.82
C ARG A 137 -6.08 29.06 -42.16
N ASN A 138 -6.10 28.03 -43.01
CA ASN A 138 -5.42 27.98 -44.31
C ASN A 138 -6.37 28.05 -45.53
N LEU A 139 -7.60 28.55 -45.37
CA LEU A 139 -8.51 28.82 -46.50
C LEU A 139 -8.10 30.08 -47.29
N PHE A 140 -6.91 30.04 -47.89
CA PHE A 140 -6.54 30.72 -49.14
C PHE A 140 -5.30 30.03 -49.72
N SER A 141 -5.45 28.78 -50.15
CA SER A 141 -4.64 28.22 -51.24
C SER A 141 -5.35 27.00 -51.80
N SER A 142 -5.90 27.17 -52.99
CA SER A 142 -6.46 26.14 -53.86
C SER A 142 -5.42 25.08 -54.23
N ALA A 143 -5.78 23.80 -54.15
CA ALA A 143 -5.85 22.87 -55.29
C ALA A 143 -5.74 21.41 -54.82
N GLU A 144 -6.69 20.60 -55.31
CA GLU A 144 -6.64 19.15 -55.57
C GLU A 144 -6.33 18.21 -54.39
N GLU A 145 -7.40 17.68 -53.78
CA GLU A 145 -7.39 16.48 -52.93
C GLU A 145 -7.64 15.24 -53.81
N GLU A 146 -6.66 14.34 -53.89
CA GLU A 146 -6.83 12.94 -54.32
C GLU A 146 -7.12 12.08 -53.07
N ASP A 147 -8.12 11.20 -53.19
CA ASP A 147 -8.59 10.30 -52.15
C ASP A 147 -7.63 9.12 -51.92
N GLU A 148 -6.83 9.15 -50.84
CA GLU A 148 -6.15 7.96 -50.29
C GLU A 148 -6.73 7.64 -48.90
N GLU A 149 -7.64 6.66 -48.86
CA GLU A 149 -8.10 6.02 -47.63
C GLU A 149 -7.03 5.03 -47.13
N ASP A 150 -6.13 5.51 -46.27
CA ASP A 150 -5.17 4.66 -45.58
C ASP A 150 -5.85 3.87 -44.44
N TYR A 151 -6.04 2.58 -44.72
CA TYR A 151 -6.58 1.56 -43.82
C TYR A 151 -5.57 1.26 -42.70
N PHE A 152 -5.66 1.99 -41.58
CA PHE A 152 -4.92 1.64 -40.36
C PHE A 152 -5.53 0.39 -39.71
N PRO A 153 -4.75 -0.70 -39.49
CA PRO A 153 -5.29 -1.91 -38.89
C PRO A 153 -5.53 -1.72 -37.39
N GLU A 154 -6.81 -1.78 -37.01
CA GLU A 154 -7.36 -1.61 -35.65
C GLU A 154 -7.05 -2.79 -34.69
N SER A 155 -6.02 -3.60 -34.97
CA SER A 155 -5.85 -4.95 -34.39
C SER A 155 -4.88 -5.07 -33.21
N LEU A 156 -4.50 -3.97 -32.52
CA LEU A 156 -3.59 -4.02 -31.36
C LEU A 156 -4.17 -3.49 -30.03
N SER A 157 -5.48 -3.25 -29.93
CA SER A 157 -6.13 -2.79 -28.69
C SER A 157 -7.06 -3.83 -28.07
N GLN A 158 -6.57 -5.04 -27.81
CA GLN A 158 -7.08 -5.79 -26.66
C GLN A 158 -6.44 -5.23 -25.37
N LYS A 159 -6.75 -3.95 -25.07
CA LYS A 159 -6.52 -3.34 -23.76
C LYS A 159 -7.44 -4.08 -22.78
N GLY A 160 -6.89 -5.09 -22.11
CA GLY A 160 -7.59 -5.76 -21.01
C GLY A 160 -8.02 -4.71 -19.96
N PRO A 161 -9.20 -4.87 -19.32
CA PRO A 161 -9.78 -3.89 -18.38
C PRO A 161 -8.98 -3.67 -17.08
N PHE A 162 -7.72 -4.11 -17.01
CA PHE A 162 -6.87 -4.14 -15.83
C PHE A 162 -5.44 -3.69 -16.12
N GLU A 163 -5.25 -2.75 -17.05
CA GLU A 163 -3.91 -2.23 -17.27
C GLU A 163 -3.44 -1.44 -16.03
N LYS A 164 -2.47 -2.02 -15.30
CA LYS A 164 -1.84 -1.37 -14.15
C LYS A 164 -1.17 -0.08 -14.59
N SER A 165 -1.33 0.99 -13.80
CA SER A 165 -0.61 2.25 -14.02
C SER A 165 0.90 2.01 -14.05
N TRP A 166 1.62 2.83 -14.83
CA TRP A 166 3.07 2.76 -14.92
C TRP A 166 3.74 2.89 -13.55
N LEU A 167 3.16 3.68 -12.64
CA LEU A 167 3.69 3.90 -11.30
C LEU A 167 3.63 2.62 -10.47
N VAL A 168 2.49 1.93 -10.48
CA VAL A 168 2.31 0.63 -9.82
C VAL A 168 3.28 -0.39 -10.38
N ARG A 169 3.43 -0.45 -11.72
CA ARG A 169 4.39 -1.36 -12.38
C ARG A 169 5.85 -1.08 -11.98
N MET A 170 6.21 0.19 -11.77
CA MET A 170 7.56 0.56 -11.32
C MET A 170 7.81 0.18 -9.86
N ILE A 171 6.79 0.22 -9.00
CA ILE A 171 6.90 -0.22 -7.60
C ILE A 171 6.98 -1.76 -7.52
N GLU A 172 6.21 -2.47 -8.36
CA GLU A 172 6.18 -3.94 -8.39
C GLU A 172 7.41 -4.59 -9.05
N THR A 173 8.26 -3.81 -9.73
CA THR A 173 9.44 -4.36 -10.42
C THR A 173 10.44 -4.98 -9.43
N GLU A 174 11.19 -6.00 -9.84
CA GLU A 174 12.25 -6.57 -8.98
C GLU A 174 13.50 -5.70 -8.89
N TYR A 175 13.66 -4.73 -9.80
CA TYR A 175 14.85 -3.89 -9.88
C TYR A 175 14.78 -2.70 -8.93
N GLU A 176 15.49 -2.79 -7.81
CA GLU A 176 15.44 -1.83 -6.71
C GLU A 176 15.67 -0.36 -7.10
N PRO A 177 16.61 -0.03 -8.02
CA PRO A 177 16.77 1.36 -8.45
C PRO A 177 15.55 1.95 -9.15
N ILE A 178 14.65 1.16 -9.74
CA ILE A 178 13.42 1.66 -10.35
C ILE A 178 12.34 1.86 -9.28
N LYS A 179 12.21 0.95 -8.31
CA LYS A 179 11.31 1.13 -7.16
C LYS A 179 11.62 2.42 -6.43
N LYS A 180 12.91 2.64 -6.11
CA LYS A 180 13.37 3.85 -5.43
C LYS A 180 13.00 5.12 -6.20
N ARG A 181 13.06 5.10 -7.54
CA ARG A 181 12.66 6.25 -8.38
C ARG A 181 11.16 6.50 -8.38
N ALA A 182 10.34 5.46 -8.27
CA ALA A 182 8.89 5.62 -8.09
C ALA A 182 8.56 6.23 -6.73
N VAL A 183 9.27 5.82 -5.67
CA VAL A 183 9.17 6.45 -4.35
C VAL A 183 9.64 7.90 -4.38
N ASP A 184 10.81 8.18 -4.99
CA ASP A 184 11.34 9.53 -5.16
C ASP A 184 10.36 10.44 -5.93
N TYR A 185 9.58 9.89 -6.87
CA TYR A 185 8.53 10.62 -7.57
C TYR A 185 7.36 11.01 -6.66
N LEU A 186 6.89 10.10 -5.81
CA LEU A 186 5.81 10.37 -4.84
C LEU A 186 6.24 11.38 -3.77
N GLU A 187 7.49 11.28 -3.31
CA GLU A 187 8.13 12.24 -2.41
C GLU A 187 8.23 13.61 -3.09
N LEU A 188 8.81 13.68 -4.29
CA LEU A 188 8.94 14.93 -5.04
C LEU A 188 7.58 15.57 -5.31
N LEU A 189 6.56 14.79 -5.70
CA LEU A 189 5.20 15.26 -5.93
C LEU A 189 4.57 15.87 -4.66
N SER A 190 4.90 15.33 -3.48
CA SER A 190 4.42 15.84 -2.21
C SER A 190 5.18 17.06 -1.72
N ASP A 191 6.46 17.18 -2.07
CA ASP A 191 7.34 18.28 -1.69
C ASP A 191 7.20 19.52 -2.57
N LEU A 192 6.42 19.46 -3.66
CA LEU A 192 6.18 20.62 -4.52
C LEU A 192 5.54 21.75 -3.73
N THR A 193 6.05 22.96 -3.96
CA THR A 193 5.55 24.19 -3.33
C THR A 193 4.87 25.10 -4.36
N VAL A 194 4.17 26.12 -3.88
CA VAL A 194 3.60 27.16 -4.75
C VAL A 194 4.68 27.84 -5.60
N LEU A 195 5.91 27.97 -5.10
CA LEU A 195 7.02 28.56 -5.87
C LEU A 195 7.45 27.68 -7.05
N ASP A 196 7.35 26.36 -6.91
CA ASP A 196 7.58 25.42 -8.01
C ASP A 196 6.46 25.46 -9.04
N TYR A 197 5.25 25.81 -8.60
CA TYR A 197 4.10 26.02 -9.46
C TYR A 197 4.17 27.37 -10.18
N ILE A 198 4.78 28.43 -9.65
CA ILE A 198 4.79 29.74 -10.34
C ILE A 198 5.97 29.83 -11.34
N LEU A 199 5.66 30.19 -12.60
CA LEU A 199 6.68 30.36 -13.65
C LEU A 199 7.67 31.49 -13.38
N ASP A 200 7.24 32.53 -12.68
CA ASP A 200 8.05 33.73 -12.41
C ASP A 200 8.78 33.59 -11.07
N GLU A 201 10.12 33.71 -11.08
CA GLU A 201 10.93 33.61 -9.85
C GLU A 201 10.91 34.91 -9.04
N ASP A 202 10.66 36.04 -9.68
CA ASP A 202 10.75 37.35 -9.05
C ASP A 202 9.43 37.79 -8.39
N VAL A 203 8.34 37.06 -8.65
CA VAL A 203 7.00 37.40 -8.17
C VAL A 203 6.64 36.59 -6.93
N SER A 204 6.33 37.30 -5.84
CA SER A 204 5.79 36.68 -4.64
C SER A 204 4.44 36.00 -4.94
N PRO A 205 4.21 34.76 -4.47
CA PRO A 205 2.96 34.03 -4.70
C PRO A 205 1.76 34.82 -4.21
N LYS A 206 0.76 34.98 -5.08
CA LYS A 206 -0.54 35.58 -4.70
C LYS A 206 -1.42 34.51 -4.07
N ALA A 207 -2.45 34.95 -3.33
CA ALA A 207 -3.42 34.03 -2.75
C ALA A 207 -4.09 33.14 -3.81
N ALA A 208 -4.43 33.70 -4.98
CA ALA A 208 -4.99 32.95 -6.10
C ALA A 208 -4.05 31.86 -6.65
N ASP A 209 -2.73 32.09 -6.66
CA ASP A 209 -1.75 31.09 -7.10
C ASP A 209 -1.71 29.90 -6.14
N ASN A 210 -1.86 30.17 -4.84
CA ASN A 210 -1.95 29.13 -3.82
C ASN A 210 -3.22 28.28 -3.99
N ASP A 211 -4.36 28.92 -4.26
CA ASP A 211 -5.62 28.21 -4.49
C ASP A 211 -5.54 27.30 -5.74
N LEU A 212 -4.96 27.81 -6.84
CA LEU A 212 -4.73 27.02 -8.06
C LEU A 212 -3.75 25.87 -7.83
N PHE A 213 -2.66 26.11 -7.10
CA PHE A 213 -1.70 25.08 -6.72
C PHE A 213 -2.36 23.97 -5.90
N LEU A 214 -3.10 24.33 -4.85
CA LEU A 214 -3.80 23.38 -3.98
C LEU A 214 -4.84 22.59 -4.77
N GLN A 215 -5.57 23.24 -5.69
CA GLN A 215 -6.52 22.54 -6.57
C GLN A 215 -5.82 21.54 -7.50
N SER A 216 -4.69 21.91 -8.10
CA SER A 216 -3.93 21.02 -8.99
C SER A 216 -3.33 19.84 -8.24
N GLN A 217 -2.80 20.09 -7.04
CA GLN A 217 -2.29 19.07 -6.13
C GLN A 217 -3.40 18.11 -5.71
N GLU A 218 -4.54 18.65 -5.27
CA GLU A 218 -5.72 17.90 -4.85
C GLU A 218 -6.24 16.97 -5.96
N ASN A 219 -6.29 17.48 -7.19
CA ASN A 219 -6.70 16.72 -8.38
C ASN A 219 -5.72 15.59 -8.69
N THR A 220 -4.41 15.87 -8.64
CA THR A 220 -3.39 14.85 -8.91
C THR A 220 -3.38 13.78 -7.83
N PHE A 221 -3.49 14.16 -6.56
CA PHE A 221 -3.59 13.23 -5.44
C PHE A 221 -4.83 12.34 -5.57
N SER A 222 -5.96 12.91 -6.03
CA SER A 222 -7.18 12.15 -6.32
C SER A 222 -6.97 11.12 -7.44
N GLU A 223 -6.14 11.40 -8.44
CA GLU A 223 -5.80 10.40 -9.47
C GLU A 223 -4.84 9.32 -8.94
N VAL A 224 -3.89 9.67 -8.07
CA VAL A 224 -3.03 8.70 -7.37
C VAL A 224 -3.88 7.76 -6.50
N GLU A 225 -4.90 8.29 -5.82
CA GLU A 225 -5.83 7.51 -5.00
C GLU A 225 -6.63 6.48 -5.82
N LYS A 226 -7.01 6.84 -7.05
CA LYS A 226 -7.75 5.95 -7.95
C LYS A 226 -6.89 4.80 -8.50
N LEU A 227 -5.57 4.83 -8.30
CA LEU A 227 -4.67 3.76 -8.75
C LEU A 227 -4.94 2.46 -7.99
N LYS A 228 -5.68 1.55 -8.63
CA LYS A 228 -5.87 0.19 -8.15
C LYS A 228 -4.50 -0.47 -7.97
N HIS A 229 -4.35 -1.20 -6.87
CA HIS A 229 -3.13 -1.93 -6.50
C HIS A 229 -1.94 -1.08 -6.05
N LEU A 230 -2.08 0.24 -5.88
CA LEU A 230 -0.99 1.06 -5.33
C LEU A 230 -0.58 0.59 -3.92
N ILE A 231 -1.55 0.42 -3.01
CA ILE A 231 -1.27 -0.06 -1.63
C ILE A 231 -0.62 -1.45 -1.64
N PRO A 232 -1.18 -2.48 -2.32
CA PRO A 232 -0.49 -3.77 -2.45
C PRO A 232 0.92 -3.69 -3.02
N ALA A 233 1.16 -2.83 -4.02
CA ALA A 233 2.48 -2.65 -4.60
C ALA A 233 3.46 -2.03 -3.60
N MET A 234 3.01 -1.06 -2.80
CA MET A 234 3.86 -0.47 -1.76
C MET A 234 4.31 -1.48 -0.70
N ILE A 235 3.51 -2.50 -0.38
CA ILE A 235 3.89 -3.58 0.55
C ILE A 235 5.05 -4.44 -0.01
N LEU A 236 5.37 -4.33 -1.32
CA LEU A 236 6.52 -4.99 -1.94
C LEU A 236 7.82 -4.18 -1.87
N LEU A 237 7.77 -2.93 -1.39
CA LEU A 237 8.96 -2.13 -1.14
C LEU A 237 9.74 -2.68 0.07
N GLU A 238 11.02 -2.34 0.18
CA GLU A 238 11.80 -2.60 1.40
C GLU A 238 11.27 -1.76 2.58
N ASP A 239 11.41 -2.23 3.81
CA ASP A 239 10.85 -1.56 5.01
C ASP A 239 11.24 -0.07 5.12
N SER A 240 12.47 0.29 4.75
CA SER A 240 12.95 1.67 4.74
C SER A 240 12.26 2.54 3.69
N GLU A 241 11.99 1.97 2.52
CA GLU A 241 11.30 2.63 1.41
C GLU A 241 9.78 2.68 1.65
N GLN A 242 9.22 1.67 2.31
CA GLN A 242 7.83 1.66 2.79
C GLN A 242 7.58 2.79 3.79
N GLU A 243 8.45 2.93 4.79
CA GLU A 243 8.34 4.00 5.78
C GLU A 243 8.46 5.37 5.10
N ARG A 244 9.48 5.54 4.24
CA ARG A 244 9.69 6.79 3.49
C ARG A 244 8.46 7.17 2.67
N VAL A 245 7.91 6.23 1.90
CA VAL A 245 6.75 6.51 1.03
C VAL A 245 5.47 6.75 1.84
N ALA A 246 5.29 6.06 2.98
CA ALA A 246 4.13 6.22 3.86
C ALA A 246 4.09 7.57 4.58
N LEU A 247 5.24 8.25 4.72
CA LEU A 247 5.33 9.59 5.29
C LEU A 247 4.97 10.69 4.28
N THR A 248 4.86 10.37 2.99
CA THR A 248 4.53 11.38 1.97
C THR A 248 3.04 11.78 2.04
N PRO A 249 2.71 13.09 2.03
CA PRO A 249 1.33 13.58 2.06
C PRO A 249 0.38 12.92 1.04
N VAL A 250 0.86 12.68 -0.20
CA VAL A 250 0.05 12.03 -1.23
C VAL A 250 -0.39 10.63 -0.79
N ILE A 251 0.50 9.86 -0.19
CA ILE A 251 0.23 8.49 0.24
C ILE A 251 -0.55 8.44 1.54
N GLN A 252 -0.27 9.33 2.49
CA GLN A 252 -1.07 9.45 3.71
C GLN A 252 -2.54 9.62 3.36
N ARG A 253 -2.84 10.49 2.39
CA ARG A 253 -4.18 10.67 1.87
C ARG A 253 -4.77 9.41 1.23
N VAL A 254 -4.00 8.68 0.40
CA VAL A 254 -4.45 7.41 -0.19
C VAL A 254 -4.76 6.37 0.89
N LEU A 255 -3.93 6.28 1.93
CA LEU A 255 -4.11 5.37 3.05
C LEU A 255 -5.34 5.76 3.88
N ASP A 256 -5.49 7.03 4.24
CA ASP A 256 -6.62 7.55 4.99
C ASP A 256 -7.95 7.27 4.27
N ASN A 257 -8.01 7.57 2.97
CA ASN A 257 -9.21 7.31 2.16
C ASN A 257 -9.48 5.82 1.97
N SER A 258 -8.45 4.98 1.99
CA SER A 258 -8.60 3.52 1.92
C SER A 258 -9.06 2.91 3.25
N ILE A 259 -8.60 3.45 4.38
CA ILE A 259 -8.98 3.03 5.74
C ILE A 259 -10.42 3.46 6.06
N ILE A 260 -10.83 4.65 5.63
CA ILE A 260 -12.16 5.24 5.92
C ILE A 260 -13.30 4.60 5.10
N ARG A 261 -13.00 3.65 4.20
CA ARG A 261 -14.05 3.01 3.39
C ARG A 261 -15.12 2.39 4.31
N PRO A 262 -16.41 2.68 4.07
CA PRO A 262 -17.49 2.29 4.99
C PRO A 262 -17.56 0.77 5.17
N PHE A 263 -17.16 0.02 4.14
CA PHE A 263 -17.06 -1.44 4.21
C PHE A 263 -16.01 -1.93 5.21
N GLY A 264 -14.82 -1.31 5.22
CA GLY A 264 -13.76 -1.67 6.17
C GLY A 264 -14.18 -1.38 7.61
N ILE A 265 -14.78 -0.21 7.85
CA ILE A 265 -15.31 0.18 9.16
C ILE A 265 -16.41 -0.78 9.62
N THR A 266 -17.31 -1.19 8.72
CA THR A 266 -18.38 -2.14 9.05
C THR A 266 -17.81 -3.50 9.45
N ILE A 267 -16.81 -4.01 8.72
CA ILE A 267 -16.13 -5.26 9.08
C ILE A 267 -15.45 -5.13 10.44
N LEU A 268 -14.72 -4.05 10.68
CA LEU A 268 -14.07 -3.81 11.98
C LEU A 268 -15.09 -3.76 13.12
N PHE A 269 -16.24 -3.11 12.90
CA PHE A 269 -17.31 -3.07 13.89
C PHE A 269 -17.91 -4.47 14.16
N CYS A 270 -18.12 -5.27 13.12
CA CYS A 270 -18.54 -6.67 13.27
C CYS A 270 -17.48 -7.48 14.04
N ASP A 271 -16.20 -7.37 13.66
CA ASP A 271 -15.07 -8.02 14.33
C ASP A 271 -15.05 -7.65 15.83
N PHE A 272 -15.33 -6.38 16.18
CA PHE A 272 -15.46 -5.94 17.57
C PHE A 272 -16.59 -6.65 18.31
N ILE A 273 -17.80 -6.67 17.74
CA ILE A 273 -18.98 -7.28 18.37
C ILE A 273 -18.75 -8.78 18.59
N PHE A 274 -18.27 -9.49 17.57
CA PHE A 274 -17.96 -10.91 17.70
C PHE A 274 -16.86 -11.16 18.74
N HIS A 275 -15.88 -10.26 18.85
CA HIS A 275 -14.87 -10.36 19.90
C HIS A 275 -15.46 -10.19 21.30
N LEU A 276 -16.39 -9.24 21.49
CA LEU A 276 -17.12 -9.11 22.75
C LEU A 276 -17.90 -10.39 23.08
N PHE A 277 -18.57 -11.01 22.10
CA PHE A 277 -19.25 -12.29 22.32
C PHE A 277 -18.29 -13.40 22.73
N VAL A 278 -17.10 -13.50 22.11
CA VAL A 278 -16.08 -14.45 22.55
C VAL A 278 -15.64 -14.15 23.98
N ALA A 279 -15.35 -12.90 24.32
CA ALA A 279 -14.86 -12.52 25.65
C ALA A 279 -15.91 -12.77 26.74
N PHE A 280 -17.16 -12.37 26.52
CA PHE A 280 -18.25 -12.57 27.48
C PHE A 280 -18.69 -14.03 27.57
N GLY A 281 -18.79 -14.73 26.44
CA GLY A 281 -19.13 -16.15 26.44
C GLY A 281 -18.05 -16.99 27.12
N TRP A 282 -16.78 -16.72 26.86
CA TRP A 282 -15.65 -17.32 27.59
C TRP A 282 -15.71 -17.04 29.09
N ARG A 283 -16.04 -15.81 29.49
CA ARG A 283 -16.21 -15.43 30.90
C ARG A 283 -17.35 -16.22 31.55
N SER A 284 -18.45 -16.44 30.82
CA SER A 284 -19.59 -17.24 31.29
C SER A 284 -19.18 -18.69 31.53
N ILE A 285 -18.56 -19.34 30.52
CA ILE A 285 -18.11 -20.74 30.60
C ILE A 285 -17.11 -20.92 31.76
N SER A 286 -16.09 -20.07 31.83
CA SER A 286 -15.08 -20.17 32.89
C SER A 286 -15.65 -19.92 34.29
N PHE A 287 -16.68 -19.08 34.42
CA PHE A 287 -17.35 -18.84 35.70
C PHE A 287 -18.22 -20.02 36.11
N ALA A 288 -18.98 -20.60 35.17
CA ALA A 288 -19.82 -21.78 35.41
C ALA A 288 -18.99 -22.98 35.89
N ILE A 289 -17.87 -23.27 35.20
CA ILE A 289 -16.96 -24.36 35.59
C ILE A 289 -16.34 -24.10 36.97
N LEU A 290 -15.96 -22.85 37.25
CA LEU A 290 -15.38 -22.48 38.55
C LEU A 290 -16.40 -22.60 39.68
N GLU A 291 -17.62 -22.13 39.46
CA GLU A 291 -18.71 -22.22 40.44
C GLU A 291 -19.01 -23.68 40.76
N ASP A 292 -19.21 -24.53 39.75
CA ASP A 292 -19.47 -25.97 39.91
C ASP A 292 -18.35 -26.66 40.71
N THR A 293 -17.09 -26.36 40.37
CA THR A 293 -15.94 -26.93 41.09
C THR A 293 -15.91 -26.51 42.57
N ILE A 294 -16.35 -25.30 42.91
CA ILE A 294 -16.36 -24.78 44.29
C ILE A 294 -17.56 -25.31 45.08
N THR A 295 -18.75 -25.35 44.50
CA THR A 295 -20.00 -25.64 45.22
C THR A 295 -20.23 -27.14 45.41
N ASN A 296 -19.97 -27.95 44.38
CA ASN A 296 -20.41 -29.35 44.38
C ASN A 296 -19.34 -30.33 44.88
N GLY A 297 -18.07 -29.89 44.99
CA GLY A 297 -16.96 -30.81 45.18
C GLY A 297 -16.90 -31.88 44.07
N ASN A 298 -16.02 -32.87 44.18
CA ASN A 298 -15.81 -33.90 43.13
C ASN A 298 -17.03 -34.78 42.78
N ASN A 299 -18.21 -34.54 43.34
CA ASN A 299 -19.42 -35.34 43.08
C ASN A 299 -20.39 -34.61 42.13
N GLY A 300 -19.90 -33.62 41.37
CA GLY A 300 -20.66 -32.72 40.49
C GLY A 300 -21.51 -33.46 39.46
N LYS A 301 -22.79 -33.64 39.77
CA LYS A 301 -23.80 -33.76 38.74
C LYS A 301 -24.21 -32.35 38.39
N PHE A 302 -23.88 -31.92 37.18
CA PHE A 302 -24.35 -30.67 36.58
C PHE A 302 -25.89 -30.75 36.54
N GLU A 303 -26.55 -30.20 37.56
CA GLU A 303 -27.99 -30.09 37.58
C GLU A 303 -28.33 -29.02 36.53
N ASP A 304 -29.02 -29.43 35.47
CA ASP A 304 -29.30 -28.63 34.27
C ASP A 304 -29.80 -27.23 34.69
N SER A 305 -28.90 -26.26 34.68
CA SER A 305 -29.20 -24.88 35.00
C SER A 305 -30.06 -24.34 33.86
N ASP A 306 -31.34 -24.08 34.13
CA ASP A 306 -32.32 -23.50 33.19
C ASP A 306 -31.99 -22.04 32.79
N ASN A 307 -30.75 -21.58 33.01
CA ASN A 307 -30.28 -20.25 32.66
C ASN A 307 -30.14 -20.10 31.14
N HIS A 308 -31.24 -19.75 30.47
CA HIS A 308 -31.27 -19.47 29.03
C HIS A 308 -30.19 -18.47 28.57
N LEU A 309 -29.78 -17.51 29.41
CA LEU A 309 -28.72 -16.54 29.10
C LEU A 309 -27.35 -17.21 28.95
N GLU A 310 -27.04 -18.19 29.78
CA GLU A 310 -25.76 -18.90 29.78
C GLU A 310 -25.61 -19.73 28.50
N ARG A 311 -26.64 -20.54 28.19
CA ARG A 311 -26.71 -21.31 26.93
C ARG A 311 -26.64 -20.42 25.69
N PHE A 312 -27.23 -19.23 25.75
CA PHE A 312 -27.14 -18.24 24.68
C PHE A 312 -25.70 -17.70 24.51
N LEU A 313 -25.04 -17.31 25.60
CA LEU A 313 -23.67 -16.81 25.58
C LEU A 313 -22.67 -17.88 25.12
N GLU A 314 -22.86 -19.12 25.54
CA GLU A 314 -22.09 -20.28 25.08
C GLU A 314 -22.27 -20.51 23.58
N SER A 315 -23.52 -20.50 23.09
CA SER A 315 -23.81 -20.62 21.65
C SER A 315 -23.17 -19.49 20.84
N MET A 316 -23.26 -18.25 21.34
CA MET A 316 -22.64 -17.09 20.71
C MET A 316 -21.11 -17.18 20.72
N PHE A 317 -20.50 -17.73 21.78
CA PHE A 317 -19.07 -17.99 21.83
C PHE A 317 -18.63 -18.89 20.67
N TYR A 318 -19.28 -20.06 20.49
CA TYR A 318 -18.92 -20.99 19.42
C TYR A 318 -19.15 -20.43 18.01
N ILE A 319 -20.26 -19.73 17.78
CA ILE A 319 -20.49 -19.06 16.49
C ILE A 319 -19.40 -18.03 16.21
N SER A 320 -19.00 -17.26 17.23
CA SER A 320 -17.99 -16.22 17.10
C SER A 320 -16.57 -16.78 16.91
N THR A 321 -16.22 -17.90 17.56
CA THR A 321 -14.93 -18.56 17.34
C THR A 321 -14.84 -19.12 15.92
N VAL A 322 -15.89 -19.76 15.42
CA VAL A 322 -15.96 -20.21 14.02
C VAL A 322 -15.82 -19.04 13.04
N TYR A 323 -16.50 -17.92 13.30
CA TYR A 323 -16.33 -16.69 12.52
C TYR A 323 -14.87 -16.25 12.47
N PHE A 324 -14.17 -16.20 13.61
CA PHE A 324 -12.76 -15.80 13.64
C PHE A 324 -11.83 -16.79 12.96
N ILE A 325 -12.08 -18.10 13.05
CA ILE A 325 -11.32 -19.11 12.29
C ILE A 325 -11.47 -18.86 10.80
N TRP A 326 -12.71 -18.65 10.32
CA TRP A 326 -12.97 -18.36 8.91
C TRP A 326 -12.32 -17.05 8.46
N ARG A 327 -12.41 -16.01 9.29
CA ARG A 327 -11.79 -14.71 9.06
C ARG A 327 -10.28 -14.84 8.90
N LEU A 328 -9.63 -15.58 9.79
CA LEU A 328 -8.20 -15.85 9.78
C LEU A 328 -7.78 -16.64 8.52
N LEU A 329 -8.54 -17.67 8.14
CA LEU A 329 -8.30 -18.42 6.91
C LEU A 329 -8.42 -17.51 5.67
N GLY A 330 -9.39 -16.60 5.65
CA GLY A 330 -9.55 -15.62 4.58
C GLY A 330 -8.36 -14.65 4.47
N GLU A 331 -7.82 -14.19 5.61
CA GLU A 331 -6.62 -13.36 5.64
C GLU A 331 -5.40 -14.11 5.08
N ILE A 332 -5.15 -15.33 5.56
CA ILE A 332 -4.06 -16.20 5.09
C ILE A 332 -4.19 -16.45 3.58
N PHE A 333 -5.40 -16.75 3.10
CA PHE A 333 -5.64 -17.00 1.68
C PHE A 333 -5.40 -15.75 0.83
N SER A 334 -5.92 -14.59 1.25
CA SER A 334 -5.74 -13.33 0.51
C SER A 334 -4.28 -12.89 0.44
N THR A 335 -3.53 -13.01 1.53
CA THR A 335 -2.09 -12.67 1.58
C THR A 335 -1.24 -13.69 0.83
N SER A 336 -1.62 -14.97 0.88
CA SER A 336 -0.98 -16.03 0.07
C SER A 336 -1.11 -15.79 -1.43
N ILE A 337 -2.25 -15.25 -1.88
CA ILE A 337 -2.45 -14.90 -3.30
C ILE A 337 -1.53 -13.74 -3.72
N ILE A 338 -1.30 -12.78 -2.83
CA ILE A 338 -0.46 -11.61 -3.14
C ILE A 338 1.02 -12.02 -3.18
N SER A 339 1.55 -12.61 -2.10
CA SER A 339 2.94 -13.07 -2.04
C SER A 339 3.21 -13.95 -0.82
N TRP A 340 3.88 -15.08 -1.05
CA TRP A 340 4.33 -15.97 0.03
C TRP A 340 5.30 -15.30 1.02
N LYS A 341 6.12 -14.35 0.53
CA LYS A 341 7.05 -13.60 1.40
C LYS A 341 6.27 -12.72 2.38
N ILE A 342 5.24 -12.04 1.90
CA ILE A 342 4.37 -11.18 2.73
C ILE A 342 3.61 -12.04 3.75
N LEU A 343 3.04 -13.17 3.31
CA LEU A 343 2.36 -14.10 4.23
C LEU A 343 3.29 -14.53 5.37
N ARG A 344 4.52 -14.95 5.05
CA ARG A 344 5.49 -15.36 6.07
C ARG A 344 5.84 -14.21 7.01
N ALA A 345 6.09 -13.02 6.48
CA ALA A 345 6.37 -11.84 7.30
C ALA A 345 5.21 -11.50 8.25
N ASN A 346 3.97 -11.53 7.74
CA ASN A 346 2.75 -11.25 8.52
C ASN A 346 2.52 -12.29 9.61
N PHE A 347 2.71 -13.58 9.30
CA PHE A 347 2.47 -14.68 10.22
C PHE A 347 3.39 -14.67 11.46
N TYR A 348 4.60 -14.12 11.33
CA TYR A 348 5.54 -13.98 12.45
C TYR A 348 5.39 -12.66 13.21
N THR A 349 4.42 -11.81 12.87
CA THR A 349 4.17 -10.62 13.69
C THR A 349 3.58 -11.02 15.04
N PHE A 350 4.01 -10.33 16.09
CA PHE A 350 3.56 -10.60 17.46
C PHE A 350 2.03 -10.57 17.58
N TRP A 351 1.37 -9.62 16.91
CA TRP A 351 -0.08 -9.45 16.95
C TRP A 351 -0.83 -10.59 16.29
N THR A 352 -0.40 -11.02 15.08
CA THR A 352 -1.00 -12.18 14.41
C THR A 352 -0.83 -13.46 15.23
N LEU A 353 0.30 -13.63 15.92
CA LEU A 353 0.50 -14.77 16.82
C LEU A 353 -0.44 -14.72 18.03
N VAL A 354 -0.62 -13.55 18.66
CA VAL A 354 -1.59 -13.36 19.76
C VAL A 354 -3.02 -13.67 19.29
N ASP A 355 -3.40 -13.18 18.12
CA ASP A 355 -4.73 -13.39 17.55
C ASP A 355 -4.97 -14.88 17.24
N LEU A 356 -3.99 -15.56 16.64
CA LEU A 356 -4.04 -16.99 16.33
C LEU A 356 -4.12 -17.84 17.61
N VAL A 357 -3.20 -17.62 18.55
CA VAL A 357 -3.10 -18.40 19.79
C VAL A 357 -4.34 -18.20 20.65
N SER A 358 -4.85 -16.97 20.76
CA SER A 358 -6.05 -16.68 21.55
C SER A 358 -7.28 -17.45 21.04
N ILE A 359 -7.51 -17.49 19.71
CA ILE A 359 -8.64 -18.21 19.11
C ILE A 359 -8.48 -19.73 19.29
N ILE A 360 -7.29 -20.27 18.98
CA ILE A 360 -7.04 -21.72 19.08
C ILE A 360 -7.18 -22.18 20.53
N LEU A 361 -6.58 -21.45 21.49
CA LEU A 361 -6.63 -21.83 22.89
C LEU A 361 -8.04 -21.72 23.45
N ALA A 362 -8.78 -20.64 23.14
CA ALA A 362 -10.18 -20.52 23.54
C ALA A 362 -11.05 -21.65 22.96
N THR A 363 -10.83 -22.02 21.69
CA THR A 363 -11.59 -23.09 21.03
C THR A 363 -11.28 -24.46 21.64
N ILE A 364 -10.00 -24.81 21.80
CA ILE A 364 -9.60 -26.10 22.38
C ILE A 364 -10.14 -26.24 23.80
N VAL A 365 -9.94 -25.21 24.63
CA VAL A 365 -10.33 -25.26 26.04
C VAL A 365 -11.85 -25.20 26.20
N GLY A 366 -12.56 -24.42 25.37
CA GLY A 366 -14.02 -24.43 25.36
C GLY A 366 -14.60 -25.77 24.91
N SER A 367 -14.04 -26.40 23.87
CA SER A 367 -14.53 -27.70 23.38
C SER A 367 -14.26 -28.88 24.32
N LEU A 368 -13.27 -28.77 25.20
CA LEU A 368 -12.97 -29.83 26.17
C LEU A 368 -14.10 -30.01 27.20
N ASP A 369 -14.85 -28.94 27.48
CA ASP A 369 -16.06 -28.99 28.30
C ASP A 369 -17.08 -30.00 27.77
N TYR A 370 -17.23 -30.08 26.44
CA TYR A 370 -18.18 -30.99 25.79
C TYR A 370 -17.73 -32.45 25.81
N ILE A 371 -16.41 -32.71 25.88
CA ILE A 371 -15.85 -34.07 25.84
C ILE A 371 -15.95 -34.74 27.21
N ASP A 372 -16.00 -33.97 28.28
CA ASP A 372 -15.92 -34.50 29.65
C ASP A 372 -17.27 -34.96 30.22
N VAL A 373 -18.39 -34.51 29.64
CA VAL A 373 -19.76 -34.85 30.09
C VAL A 373 -20.03 -36.36 30.11
N ASP A 374 -19.31 -37.16 29.32
CA ASP A 374 -19.52 -38.62 29.24
C ASP A 374 -18.55 -39.45 30.09
N ASN A 375 -17.49 -38.85 30.68
CA ASN A 375 -16.49 -39.59 31.45
C ASN A 375 -16.39 -39.06 32.88
N ASP A 376 -17.15 -39.64 33.81
CA ASP A 376 -17.21 -39.33 35.26
C ASP A 376 -15.85 -39.35 36.03
N GLU A 377 -14.71 -39.58 35.36
CA GLU A 377 -13.40 -39.77 35.99
C GLU A 377 -12.37 -38.65 35.75
N ILE A 378 -12.61 -37.67 34.88
CA ILE A 378 -11.63 -36.58 34.69
C ILE A 378 -11.88 -35.50 35.75
N ALA A 379 -11.37 -35.72 36.95
CA ALA A 379 -11.34 -34.66 37.96
C ALA A 379 -10.55 -33.45 37.41
N PHE A 380 -11.17 -32.27 37.36
CA PHE A 380 -10.51 -31.04 36.96
C PHE A 380 -9.28 -30.79 37.84
N SER A 381 -8.10 -31.05 37.29
CA SER A 381 -6.84 -30.73 37.96
C SER A 381 -6.71 -29.21 38.16
N PRO A 382 -6.05 -28.74 39.23
CA PRO A 382 -5.81 -27.31 39.46
C PRO A 382 -5.11 -26.57 38.31
N HIS A 383 -4.46 -27.31 37.41
CA HIS A 383 -3.80 -26.77 36.23
C HIS A 383 -4.77 -26.14 35.22
N TRP A 384 -6.03 -26.57 35.19
CA TRP A 384 -7.07 -25.99 34.32
C TRP A 384 -7.37 -24.53 34.65
N PHE A 385 -7.38 -24.15 35.93
CA PHE A 385 -7.57 -22.75 36.33
C PHE A 385 -6.46 -21.84 35.82
N GLY A 386 -5.22 -22.35 35.85
CA GLY A 386 -4.08 -21.64 35.24
C GLY A 386 -4.30 -21.44 33.75
N LEU A 387 -4.75 -22.48 33.03
CA LEU A 387 -5.06 -22.40 31.61
C LEU A 387 -6.19 -21.40 31.31
N PHE A 388 -7.25 -21.37 32.13
CA PHE A 388 -8.34 -20.41 31.96
C PHE A 388 -7.89 -18.97 32.13
N ALA A 389 -7.02 -18.70 33.12
CA ALA A 389 -6.43 -17.39 33.32
C ALA A 389 -5.57 -16.97 32.11
N VAL A 390 -4.79 -17.92 31.56
CA VAL A 390 -3.97 -17.69 30.36
C VAL A 390 -4.84 -17.37 29.15
N VAL A 391 -5.89 -18.15 28.87
CA VAL A 391 -6.85 -17.88 27.77
C VAL A 391 -7.46 -16.49 27.93
N THR A 392 -7.91 -16.15 29.15
CA THR A 392 -8.48 -14.84 29.46
C THR A 392 -7.48 -13.72 29.14
N GLY A 393 -6.22 -13.86 29.57
CA GLY A 393 -5.15 -12.92 29.25
C GLY A 393 -4.95 -12.73 27.75
N PHE A 394 -4.93 -13.82 26.98
CA PHE A 394 -4.79 -13.76 25.52
C PHE A 394 -5.99 -13.10 24.82
N LEU A 395 -7.21 -13.34 25.30
CA LEU A 395 -8.40 -12.66 24.77
C LEU A 395 -8.36 -11.15 25.03
N TRP A 396 -7.88 -10.71 26.21
CA TRP A 396 -7.65 -9.29 26.48
C TRP A 396 -6.54 -8.69 25.62
N LEU A 397 -5.46 -9.42 25.36
CA LEU A 397 -4.41 -8.98 24.44
C LEU A 397 -4.94 -8.85 23.00
N LYS A 398 -5.83 -9.75 22.57
CA LYS A 398 -6.55 -9.63 21.30
C LYS A 398 -7.45 -8.40 21.25
N LEU A 399 -8.14 -8.05 22.35
CA LEU A 399 -8.89 -6.78 22.43
C LEU A 399 -7.97 -5.57 22.21
N LEU A 400 -6.78 -5.58 22.78
CA LEU A 400 -5.78 -4.51 22.56
C LEU A 400 -5.29 -4.47 21.11
N SER A 401 -5.10 -5.63 20.47
CA SER A 401 -4.80 -5.75 19.03
C SER A 401 -5.86 -5.02 18.19
N PHE A 402 -7.13 -5.23 18.54
CA PHE A 402 -8.26 -4.59 17.87
C PHE A 402 -8.32 -3.06 18.12
N LEU A 403 -8.21 -2.63 19.38
CA LEU A 403 -8.26 -1.21 19.73
C LEU A 403 -7.15 -0.41 19.07
N LYS A 404 -5.96 -1.01 18.87
CA LYS A 404 -4.85 -0.41 18.12
C LYS A 404 -5.26 -0.01 16.71
N VAL A 405 -6.11 -0.79 16.03
CA VAL A 405 -6.56 -0.47 14.66
C VAL A 405 -7.53 0.71 14.66
N MET A 406 -8.36 0.85 15.70
CA MET A 406 -9.35 1.93 15.78
C MET A 406 -8.75 3.28 16.19
N ASN A 407 -7.68 3.27 16.99
CA ASN A 407 -7.11 4.49 17.55
C ASN A 407 -5.63 4.63 17.14
N PRO A 408 -5.29 5.57 16.25
CA PRO A 408 -3.91 5.76 15.80
C PRO A 408 -2.96 6.14 16.94
N THR A 409 -3.44 6.90 17.93
CA THR A 409 -2.66 7.25 19.13
C THR A 409 -2.30 5.99 19.93
N LEU A 410 -3.26 5.07 20.04
CA LEU A 410 -3.02 3.77 20.66
C LEU A 410 -2.05 2.93 19.82
N ALA A 411 -2.13 2.98 18.48
CA ALA A 411 -1.19 2.28 17.63
C ALA A 411 0.26 2.70 17.87
N THR A 412 0.53 4.00 17.98
CA THR A 412 1.87 4.52 18.32
C THR A 412 2.31 4.04 19.70
N PHE A 413 1.42 4.06 20.69
CA PHE A 413 1.72 3.53 22.03
C PHE A 413 2.05 2.03 22.01
N MET A 414 1.28 1.22 21.27
CA MET A 414 1.53 -0.22 21.15
C MET A 414 2.81 -0.53 20.37
N LEU A 415 3.20 0.30 19.40
CA LEU A 415 4.50 0.19 18.73
C LEU A 415 5.64 0.45 19.70
N ALA A 416 5.53 1.49 20.53
CA ALA A 416 6.52 1.79 21.58
C ALA A 416 6.66 0.63 22.58
N ILE A 417 5.54 0.06 23.04
CA ILE A 417 5.55 -1.12 23.92
C ILE A 417 6.22 -2.31 23.25
N SER A 418 5.90 -2.60 21.99
CA SER A 418 6.50 -3.72 21.24
C SER A 418 8.02 -3.58 21.15
N GLN A 419 8.50 -2.35 20.93
CA GLN A 419 9.93 -2.07 20.91
C GLN A 419 10.58 -2.29 22.29
N ILE A 420 9.97 -1.76 23.34
CA ILE A 420 10.45 -1.95 24.72
C ILE A 420 10.47 -3.44 25.08
N LEU A 421 9.45 -4.21 24.70
CA LEU A 421 9.40 -5.65 24.96
C LEU A 421 10.51 -6.42 24.23
N LYS A 422 10.87 -6.05 23.00
CA LYS A 422 12.02 -6.63 22.30
C LYS A 422 13.32 -6.38 23.05
N ASP A 423 13.52 -5.15 23.51
CA ASP A 423 14.72 -4.76 24.26
C ASP A 423 14.78 -5.48 25.62
N VAL A 424 13.64 -5.60 26.31
CA VAL A 424 13.53 -6.36 27.57
C VAL A 424 13.79 -7.85 27.34
N LEU A 425 13.26 -8.45 26.26
CA LEU A 425 13.50 -9.86 25.95
C LEU A 425 14.98 -10.12 25.65
N LEU A 426 15.63 -9.21 24.92
CA LEU A 426 17.07 -9.29 24.68
C LEU A 426 17.87 -9.19 26.00
N LEU A 427 17.48 -8.28 26.90
CA LEU A 427 18.08 -8.16 28.22
C LEU A 427 17.91 -9.43 29.05
N LEU A 428 16.71 -10.02 29.05
CA LEU A 428 16.43 -11.28 29.74
C LEU A 428 17.26 -12.45 29.15
N LEU A 429 17.44 -12.49 27.83
CA LEU A 429 18.29 -13.47 27.16
C LEU A 429 19.75 -13.33 27.62
N ILE A 430 20.28 -12.10 27.67
CA ILE A 430 21.65 -11.82 28.14
C ILE A 430 21.80 -12.24 29.61
N LEU A 431 20.82 -11.93 30.45
CA LEU A 431 20.82 -12.31 31.86
C LEU A 431 20.77 -13.84 32.03
N ALA A 432 19.96 -14.54 31.24
CA ALA A 432 19.90 -16.00 31.25
C ALA A 432 21.24 -16.63 30.83
N ILE A 433 21.88 -16.08 29.79
CA ILE A 433 23.22 -16.52 29.36
C ILE A 433 24.27 -16.24 30.45
N SER A 434 24.16 -15.12 31.17
CA SER A 434 25.09 -14.76 32.25
C SER A 434 24.93 -15.60 33.52
N MET A 435 23.79 -16.28 33.70
CA MET A 435 23.53 -17.17 34.84
C MET A 435 24.02 -18.61 34.61
N ILE A 436 24.26 -18.99 33.35
CA ILE A 436 24.85 -20.27 32.95
C ILE A 436 26.37 -20.17 33.03
#